data_AF-A0A368UHS8-F1
#
_entry.id   AF-A0A368UHS8-F1
#
_cell.length_a   1.000
_cell.length_b   1.000
_cell.length_c   1.000
_cell.angle_alpha   90.00
_cell.angle_beta   90.00
_cell.angle_gamma   90.00
#
_symmetry.space_group_name_H-M   'P 1'
#
loop_
_entity.id
_entity.type
_entity.pdbx_description
1 polymer ?
#
loop_
_entity_poly.entity_id
_entity_poly.type
_entity_poly.pdbx_seq_one_letter_code
_entity_poly.pdbx_strand_id
1 'polypeptide(L)' 'MDASPKGKEWIFQFRFWPNNNSKMYVLEGVTPCIQSMQLQAGDIVTFSLLELEGRLVMGFRKASSVMPSDQVIV' A
#
# COMPACT_ATOMS: atom_id res chain seq x y z
N MET A 1 14.53 -1.98 -27.29
CA MET A 1 14.33 -0.92 -26.27
C MET A 1 13.44 -1.52 -25.20
N ASP A 2 14.01 -1.82 -24.03
CA ASP A 2 13.27 -2.27 -22.86
C ASP A 2 12.33 -1.14 -22.41
N ALA A 3 11.03 -1.38 -22.50
CA ALA A 3 9.99 -0.49 -22.03
C ALA A 3 9.39 -1.05 -20.74
N SER A 4 10.20 -1.24 -19.71
CA SER A 4 9.69 -1.34 -18.35
C SER A 4 8.86 -0.08 -18.06
N PRO A 5 7.59 -0.19 -17.60
CA PRO A 5 6.79 0.96 -17.22
C PRO A 5 7.61 1.79 -16.23
N LYS A 6 7.87 3.07 -16.53
CA LYS A 6 8.53 3.99 -15.59
C LYS A 6 7.59 4.21 -14.41
N GLY A 7 7.60 3.27 -13.46
CA GLY A 7 6.87 3.37 -12.22
C GLY A 7 7.34 4.59 -11.44
N LYS A 8 6.44 5.19 -10.66
CA LYS A 8 6.81 6.26 -9.75
C LYS A 8 7.60 5.66 -8.58
N GLU A 9 8.81 6.15 -8.37
CA GLU A 9 9.63 5.76 -7.23
C GLU A 9 9.13 6.45 -5.96
N TRP A 10 9.11 5.68 -4.86
CA TRP A 10 8.69 6.16 -3.55
C TRP A 10 9.76 5.82 -2.53
N ILE A 11 10.10 6.80 -1.69
CA ILE A 11 11.02 6.63 -0.58
C ILE A 11 10.22 6.73 0.70
N PHE A 12 10.29 5.70 1.52
CA PHE A 12 9.66 5.64 2.84
C PHE A 12 10.72 5.43 3.90
N GLN A 13 10.45 5.91 5.12
CA GLN A 13 11.27 5.50 6.27
C GLN A 13 10.67 4.22 6.86
N PHE A 14 11.39 3.11 6.71
CA PHE A 14 11.02 1.85 7.35
C PHE A 14 11.59 1.81 8.77
N ARG A 15 10.72 1.77 9.78
CA ARG A 15 11.13 1.77 11.19
C ARG A 15 10.23 0.93 12.07
N PHE A 16 10.61 0.81 13.33
CA PHE A 16 9.80 0.13 14.34
C PHE A 16 9.57 1.00 15.58
N TRP A 17 8.45 0.76 16.25
CA TRP A 17 8.19 1.20 17.62
C TRP A 17 8.21 -0.01 18.55
N PRO A 18 8.75 0.11 19.78
CA PRO A 18 8.56 -0.91 20.81
C PRO A 18 7.07 -1.15 21.06
N ASN A 19 6.65 -2.42 21.13
CA ASN A 19 5.27 -2.80 21.42
C ASN A 19 5.27 -4.02 22.35
N ASN A 20 5.06 -3.79 23.65
CA ASN A 20 5.28 -4.78 24.71
C ASN A 20 6.67 -5.42 24.59
N ASN A 21 6.74 -6.76 24.55
CA ASN A 21 7.97 -7.51 24.34
C ASN A 21 8.32 -7.71 22.84
N SER A 22 7.77 -6.90 21.93
CA SER A 22 7.94 -7.01 20.49
C SER A 22 8.10 -5.64 19.80
N LYS A 23 7.98 -5.62 18.46
CA LYS A 23 8.15 -4.46 17.59
C LYS A 23 6.93 -4.32 16.67
N MET A 24 6.39 -3.11 16.57
CA MET A 24 5.44 -2.75 15.52
C MET A 24 6.20 -2.06 14.39
N TYR A 25 6.12 -2.61 13.18
CA TYR A 25 6.80 -2.07 12.00
C TYR A 25 5.89 -1.08 11.26
N VAL A 26 6.47 0.03 10.81
CA VAL A 26 5.75 1.08 10.09
C VAL A 26 6.57 1.59 8.90
N LEU A 27 5.87 2.04 7.87
CA LEU A 27 6.41 2.87 6.79
C LEU A 27 5.96 4.31 7.03
N GLU A 28 6.89 5.20 7.34
CA GLU A 28 6.59 6.63 7.49
C GLU A 28 6.79 7.38 6.17
N GLY A 29 6.10 8.51 6.02
CA GLY A 29 6.13 9.32 4.79
C GLY A 29 5.22 8.79 3.68
N VAL A 30 4.24 7.94 4.00
CA VAL A 30 3.33 7.33 3.00
C VAL A 30 2.28 8.29 2.43
N THR A 31 2.03 9.44 3.06
CA THR A 31 0.94 10.36 2.67
C THR A 31 0.97 10.76 1.18
N PRO A 32 2.11 11.19 0.59
CA PRO A 32 2.15 11.54 -0.84
C PRO A 32 1.87 10.34 -1.76
N CYS A 33 2.28 9.14 -1.34
CA CYS A 33 2.01 7.89 -2.06
C CYS A 33 0.53 7.55 -2.07
N ILE A 34 -0.09 7.54 -0.88
CA ILE A 34 -1.52 7.29 -0.69
C ILE A 34 -2.36 8.27 -1.50
N GLN A 35 -2.05 9.57 -1.43
CA GLN A 35 -2.75 10.61 -2.18
C GLN A 35 -2.59 10.44 -3.69
N SER A 36 -1.37 10.18 -4.17
CA SER A 36 -1.09 9.99 -5.60
C SER A 36 -1.78 8.76 -6.18
N MET A 37 -2.00 7.71 -5.37
CA MET A 37 -2.74 6.49 -5.75
C MET A 37 -4.24 6.57 -5.40
N GLN A 38 -4.69 7.72 -4.88
CA GLN A 38 -6.06 8.00 -4.42
C GLN A 38 -6.58 6.95 -3.43
N LEU A 39 -5.69 6.34 -2.64
CA LEU A 39 -6.03 5.24 -1.73
C LEU A 39 -6.88 5.72 -0.56
N GLN A 40 -7.83 4.88 -0.15
CA GLN A 40 -8.68 5.08 1.02
C GLN A 40 -8.64 3.85 1.95
N ALA A 41 -9.16 4.01 3.17
CA ALA A 41 -9.29 2.88 4.08
C ALA A 41 -10.17 1.78 3.44
N GLY A 42 -9.70 0.53 3.52
CA GLY A 42 -10.32 -0.63 2.86
C GLY A 42 -9.65 -1.02 1.54
N ASP A 43 -8.95 -0.11 0.86
CA ASP A 43 -8.08 -0.47 -0.27
C ASP A 43 -6.93 -1.37 0.22
N ILE A 44 -6.38 -2.20 -0.67
CA ILE A 44 -5.26 -3.07 -0.33
C ILE A 44 -4.01 -2.70 -1.11
N VAL A 45 -2.90 -2.55 -0.39
CA VAL A 45 -1.54 -2.37 -0.92
C VAL A 45 -0.82 -3.71 -0.93
N THR A 46 -0.10 -3.99 -2.01
CA THR A 46 0.71 -5.21 -2.18
C THR A 46 2.17 -4.85 -2.38
N PHE A 47 3.08 -5.63 -1.80
CA PHE A 47 4.52 -5.49 -1.99
C PHE A 47 5.06 -6.74 -2.67
N SER A 48 5.86 -6.56 -3.71
CA SER A 48 6.50 -7.64 -4.46
C SER A 48 7.99 -7.35 -4.59
N LEU A 49 8.82 -8.39 -4.57
CA LEU A 49 10.26 -8.28 -4.85
C LEU A 49 10.50 -8.62 -6.32
N LEU A 50 11.10 -7.70 -7.07
CA LEU A 50 11.67 -8.01 -8.38
C LEU A 50 13.07 -8.59 -8.16
N GLU A 51 13.16 -9.92 -8.16
CA GLU A 51 14.37 -10.65 -7.76
C GLU A 51 15.61 -10.30 -8.59
N LEU A 52 15.44 -10.01 -9.88
CA LEU A 52 16.57 -9.67 -10.77
C LEU A 52 17.27 -8.36 -10.40
N GLU A 53 16.60 -7.48 -9.64
CA GLU A 53 17.08 -6.12 -9.39
C GLU A 53 17.11 -5.77 -7.89
N GLY A 54 16.65 -6.67 -7.02
CA GLY A 54 16.48 -6.39 -5.59
C GLY A 54 15.52 -5.25 -5.30
N ARG A 55 14.66 -4.88 -6.27
CA ARG A 55 13.74 -3.75 -6.16
C ARG A 55 12.42 -4.18 -5.55
N LEU A 56 11.97 -3.44 -4.54
CA LEU A 56 10.61 -3.58 -4.00
C LEU A 56 9.64 -2.78 -4.86
N VAL A 57 8.60 -3.45 -5.35
CA VAL A 57 7.51 -2.84 -6.11
C VAL A 57 6.26 -2.82 -5.27
N MET A 58 5.60 -1.67 -5.23
CA MET A 58 4.31 -1.50 -4.60
C MET A 58 3.20 -1.50 -5.66
N GLY A 59 2.19 -2.32 -5.44
CA GLY A 59 0.93 -2.32 -6.18
C GLY A 59 -0.24 -2.00 -5.26
N PHE A 60 -1.44 -1.81 -5.82
CA PHE A 60 -2.64 -1.62 -5.03
C PHE A 60 -3.89 -2.13 -5.76
N ARG A 61 -4.94 -2.43 -4.99
CA ARG A 61 -6.30 -2.68 -5.47
C ARG A 61 -7.29 -1.85 -4.67
N LYS A 62 -8.33 -1.35 -5.35
CA LYS A 62 -9.45 -0.68 -4.68
C LYS A 62 -10.33 -1.69 -3.95
N ALA A 63 -10.85 -1.31 -2.79
CA ALA A 63 -11.95 -2.05 -2.18
C ALA A 63 -13.10 -2.15 -3.17
N SER A 64 -13.68 -3.34 -3.31
CA SER A 64 -14.96 -3.49 -4.01
C SER A 64 -16.02 -2.77 -3.18
N SER A 65 -16.79 -1.89 -3.81
CA SER A 65 -18.01 -1.36 -3.21
C SER A 65 -19.04 -2.49 -3.08
N VAL A 66 -18.92 -3.32 -2.06
CA VAL A 66 -20.05 -4.12 -1.61
C VAL A 66 -20.98 -3.10 -0.97
N MET A 67 -22.05 -2.73 -1.67
CA MET A 67 -23.13 -1.99 -1.02
C MET A 67 -23.55 -2.80 0.21
N PRO A 68 -23.58 -2.23 1.42
CA PRO A 68 -24.07 -2.96 2.58
C PRO A 68 -25.50 -3.37 2.28
N SER A 69 -25.77 -4.68 2.28
CA SER A 69 -27.08 -5.27 2.00
C SER A 69 -28.11 -5.02 3.12
N ASP A 70 -27.82 -4.15 4.09
CA ASP A 70 -28.63 -3.92 5.30
C ASP A 70 -29.41 -2.59 5.27
N GLN A 71 -29.77 -2.09 4.09
CA GLN A 71 -30.91 -1.16 3.97
C GLN A 71 -32.21 -1.94 3.73
N VAL A 72 -32.65 -2.70 4.74
CA VAL A 72 -34.07 -3.10 4.83
C VAL A 72 -34.80 -1.96 5.54
N ILE A 73 -35.45 -1.12 4.74
CA ILE A 73 -36.53 -0.24 5.20
C ILE A 73 -37.78 -1.14 5.28
N VAL A 74 -38.15 -1.58 6.47
CA VAL A 74 -39.53 -1.89 6.89
C VAL A 74 -39.67 -1.48 8.36
#